data_AF-A0A6I1GH69-F1
#
_entry.id   AF-A0A6I1GH69-F1
#
_cell.length_a   1.000
_cell.length_b   1.000
_cell.length_c   1.000
_cell.angle_alpha   90.00
_cell.angle_beta   90.00
_cell.angle_gamma   90.00
#
_symmetry.space_group_name_H-M   'P 1'
#
loop_
_entity.id
_entity.type
_entity.pdbx_description
1 polymer ?
#
loop_
_entity_poly.entity_id
_entity_poly.type
_entity_poly.pdbx_seq_one_letter_code
_entity_poly.pdbx_strand_id
1 'polypeptide(L)'
;METRLRRGLAAAVATGALLAPAAGAHAATHAATPAAGPAAQGVEGGFVASVDFQSLQARDVRGNKCEFTVNGTLSFSGPVDGDAIGTTTAVIFAPCESALAAPPGTFFDVFRFEGAFTGEVLGEPATGALSYAGVTRVGGGIEATVILDGEDARAVLRADAQVAVGGTYSGVAKAG
;
A
#
# COMPACT_ATOMS: atom_id res chain seq x y z
N MET A 1 21.75 52.41 -12.30
CA MET A 1 21.97 53.15 -13.56
C MET A 1 22.06 52.13 -14.68
N GLU A 2 21.59 52.50 -15.89
CA GLU A 2 21.35 51.67 -17.09
C GLU A 2 19.97 50.97 -17.04
N THR A 3 18.86 51.46 -17.62
CA THR A 3 18.54 52.13 -18.90
C THR A 3 18.66 51.21 -20.13
N ARG A 4 17.52 50.67 -20.61
CA ARG A 4 17.00 50.95 -21.97
C ARG A 4 15.60 50.36 -22.23
N LEU A 5 14.73 51.28 -22.65
CA LEU A 5 13.47 51.12 -23.39
C LEU A 5 13.60 50.16 -24.59
N ARG A 6 12.49 49.48 -24.94
CA ARG A 6 11.98 49.49 -26.32
C ARG A 6 10.47 49.27 -26.39
N ARG A 7 9.79 50.33 -26.82
CA ARG A 7 8.40 50.40 -27.29
C ARG A 7 8.24 49.61 -28.60
N GLY A 8 7.05 49.05 -28.81
CA GLY A 8 6.57 48.60 -30.12
C GLY A 8 5.05 48.48 -30.13
N LEU A 9 4.37 49.59 -30.42
CA LEU A 9 2.95 49.62 -30.81
C LEU A 9 2.81 49.03 -32.22
N ALA A 10 1.79 48.20 -32.45
CA ALA A 10 1.17 48.07 -33.76
C ALA A 10 -0.33 47.78 -33.57
N ALA A 11 -1.14 48.79 -33.83
CA ALA A 11 -2.58 48.68 -34.01
C ALA A 11 -2.88 48.38 -35.48
N ALA A 12 -3.79 47.45 -35.74
CA ALA A 12 -4.46 47.33 -37.04
C ALA A 12 -5.94 47.03 -36.78
N VAL A 13 -6.77 48.01 -37.11
CA VAL A 13 -8.23 47.93 -37.16
C VAL A 13 -8.60 47.37 -38.52
N ALA A 14 -9.42 46.32 -38.57
CA ALA A 14 -10.09 45.88 -39.79
C ALA A 14 -11.56 45.61 -39.47
N THR A 15 -12.40 46.53 -39.94
CA THR A 15 -13.86 46.48 -39.88
C THR A 15 -14.37 45.69 -41.08
N GLY A 16 -15.10 44.61 -40.84
CA GLY A 16 -15.81 43.85 -41.88
C GLY A 16 -17.11 43.30 -41.30
N ALA A 17 -18.24 43.82 -41.80
CA ALA A 17 -19.58 43.50 -41.35
C ALA A 17 -20.27 42.52 -42.30
N LEU A 18 -21.24 41.80 -41.71
CA LEU A 18 -22.38 41.08 -42.31
C LEU A 18 -22.14 39.64 -42.77
N LEU A 19 -22.67 38.69 -42.00
CA LEU A 19 -23.78 37.80 -42.37
C LEU A 19 -24.08 36.81 -41.21
N ALA A 20 -25.24 36.95 -40.58
CA ALA A 20 -25.95 35.87 -39.89
C ALA A 20 -26.98 35.29 -40.90
N PRO A 21 -27.50 34.04 -40.80
CA PRO A 21 -27.75 33.30 -39.55
C PRO A 21 -27.50 31.77 -39.62
N ALA A 22 -27.19 31.16 -38.48
CA ALA A 22 -27.66 29.82 -38.15
C ALA A 22 -27.64 29.70 -36.63
N ALA A 23 -28.83 29.67 -36.02
CA ALA A 23 -29.00 29.25 -34.65
C ALA A 23 -28.70 27.74 -34.57
N GLY A 24 -27.42 27.39 -34.62
CA GLY A 24 -26.95 26.11 -34.14
C GLY A 24 -27.09 26.13 -32.64
N ALA A 25 -28.08 25.43 -32.11
CA ALA A 25 -28.12 25.08 -30.71
C ALA A 25 -26.86 24.28 -30.39
N HIS A 26 -25.79 24.98 -30.00
CA HIS A 26 -24.69 24.38 -29.29
C HIS A 26 -25.26 23.96 -27.95
N ALA A 27 -25.75 22.73 -27.90
CA ALA A 27 -25.81 21.99 -26.65
C ALA A 27 -24.41 22.12 -26.05
N ALA A 28 -24.26 23.03 -25.09
CA ALA A 28 -23.11 23.09 -24.23
C ALA A 28 -23.16 21.79 -23.44
N THR A 29 -22.58 20.75 -24.02
CA THR A 29 -22.23 19.53 -23.30
C THR A 29 -21.32 20.01 -22.19
N HIS A 30 -21.90 20.26 -21.02
CA HIS A 30 -21.14 20.35 -19.78
C HIS A 30 -20.51 18.97 -19.66
N ALA A 31 -19.30 18.84 -20.21
CA ALA A 31 -18.41 17.75 -19.85
C ALA A 31 -18.23 17.91 -18.35
N ALA A 32 -18.99 17.14 -17.58
CA ALA A 32 -18.81 17.03 -16.16
C ALA A 32 -17.35 16.61 -15.98
N THR A 33 -16.51 17.52 -15.49
CA THR A 33 -15.17 17.16 -15.05
C THR A 33 -15.39 16.03 -14.05
N PRO A 34 -14.88 14.81 -14.30
CA PRO A 34 -15.04 13.72 -13.35
C PRO A 34 -14.52 14.23 -12.00
N ALA A 35 -15.33 14.10 -10.96
CA ALA A 35 -14.90 14.43 -9.62
C ALA A 35 -13.60 13.66 -9.37
N ALA A 36 -12.50 14.40 -9.17
CA ALA A 36 -11.24 13.78 -8.86
C ALA A 36 -11.44 13.03 -7.53
N GLY A 37 -11.39 11.71 -7.58
CA GLY A 37 -11.41 10.89 -6.37
C GLY A 37 -10.27 11.31 -5.44
N PRO A 38 -10.34 10.95 -4.15
CA PRO A 38 -9.35 11.38 -3.16
C PRO A 38 -7.91 11.15 -3.66
N ALA A 39 -7.06 12.15 -3.49
CA ALA A 39 -5.63 11.98 -3.76
C ALA A 39 -5.02 11.02 -2.73
N ALA A 40 -3.95 10.31 -3.11
CA ALA A 40 -3.18 9.53 -2.15
C ALA A 40 -2.55 10.44 -1.08
N GLN A 41 -2.57 10.00 0.18
CA GLN A 41 -2.10 10.74 1.35
C GLN A 41 -0.97 9.97 2.04
N GLY A 42 -0.01 10.69 2.61
CA GLY A 42 1.01 10.10 3.48
C GLY A 42 0.38 9.63 4.79
N VAL A 43 0.70 8.41 5.23
CA VAL A 43 0.15 7.80 6.44
C VAL A 43 1.23 7.11 7.26
N GLU A 44 1.05 7.10 8.58
CA GLU A 44 1.88 6.40 9.55
C GLU A 44 0.99 5.79 10.64
N GLY A 45 1.36 4.62 11.14
CA GLY A 45 0.60 3.93 12.17
C GLY A 45 1.30 2.69 12.72
N GLY A 46 0.55 1.88 13.45
CA GLY A 46 1.04 0.67 14.12
C GLY A 46 0.25 -0.56 13.73
N PHE A 47 0.86 -1.74 13.90
CA PHE A 47 0.16 -3.01 13.76
C PHE A 47 0.70 -4.07 14.70
N VAL A 48 -0.14 -5.04 15.06
CA VAL A 48 0.21 -6.23 15.84
C VAL A 48 0.08 -7.46 14.96
N ALA A 49 1.00 -8.40 15.10
CA ALA A 49 0.96 -9.68 14.40
C ALA A 49 0.68 -10.82 15.38
N SER A 50 -0.45 -11.51 15.19
CA SER A 50 -0.82 -12.70 15.95
C SER A 50 -0.62 -13.95 15.09
N VAL A 51 0.11 -14.94 15.61
CA VAL A 51 0.43 -16.18 14.91
C VAL A 51 -0.28 -17.35 15.58
N ASP A 52 -1.03 -18.13 14.80
CA ASP A 52 -1.62 -19.38 15.28
C ASP A 52 -0.62 -20.53 15.11
N PHE A 53 0.22 -20.73 16.13
CA PHE A 53 1.21 -21.81 16.12
C PHE A 53 0.60 -23.22 16.06
N GLN A 54 -0.69 -23.40 16.35
CA GLN A 54 -1.34 -24.71 16.21
C GLN A 54 -1.56 -25.08 14.73
N SER A 55 -1.62 -24.08 13.86
CA SER A 55 -1.71 -24.25 12.40
C SER A 55 -0.36 -24.48 11.72
N LEU A 56 0.75 -24.40 12.45
CA LEU A 56 2.09 -24.44 11.89
C LEU A 56 2.35 -25.78 11.18
N GLN A 57 2.68 -25.69 9.90
CA GLN A 57 3.22 -26.78 9.10
C GLN A 57 4.65 -26.45 8.71
N ALA A 58 5.54 -27.44 8.85
CA ALA A 58 6.93 -27.34 8.46
C ALA A 58 7.26 -28.41 7.42
N ARG A 59 7.99 -28.01 6.37
CA ARG A 59 8.50 -28.95 5.36
C ARG A 59 9.93 -28.63 4.97
N ASP A 60 10.74 -29.67 4.80
CA ASP A 60 12.08 -29.50 4.26
C ASP A 60 12.01 -29.01 2.81
N VAL A 61 12.85 -28.03 2.47
CA VAL A 61 13.05 -27.57 1.10
C VAL A 61 14.53 -27.62 0.73
N ARG A 62 14.85 -27.55 -0.57
CA ARG A 62 16.21 -27.77 -1.07
C ARG A 62 17.23 -26.83 -0.40
N GLY A 63 18.37 -27.41 -0.02
CA GLY A 63 19.54 -26.65 0.43
C GLY A 63 19.56 -26.34 1.92
N ASN A 64 19.15 -27.29 2.76
CA ASN A 64 19.12 -27.17 4.24
C ASN A 64 18.27 -25.99 4.71
N LYS A 65 17.07 -25.87 4.13
CA LYS A 65 16.10 -24.84 4.46
C LYS A 65 14.80 -25.50 4.89
N CYS A 66 14.03 -24.79 5.69
CA CYS A 66 12.71 -25.20 6.12
C CYS A 66 11.71 -24.18 5.64
N GLU A 67 10.60 -24.63 5.07
CA GLU A 67 9.47 -23.76 4.84
C GLU A 67 8.43 -23.95 5.94
N PHE A 68 8.03 -22.85 6.56
CA PHE A 68 6.92 -22.77 7.48
C PHE A 68 5.70 -22.20 6.78
N THR A 69 4.54 -22.80 7.01
CA THR A 69 3.23 -22.23 6.65
C THR A 69 2.38 -22.15 7.91
N VAL A 70 1.84 -20.98 8.22
CA VAL A 70 1.12 -20.72 9.46
C VAL A 70 0.03 -19.66 9.25
N ASN A 71 -1.12 -19.83 9.89
CA ASN A 71 -2.19 -18.85 9.89
C ASN A 71 -1.90 -17.74 10.89
N GLY A 72 -2.46 -16.57 10.64
CA GLY A 72 -2.34 -15.44 11.55
C GLY A 72 -3.25 -14.27 11.19
N THR A 73 -3.18 -13.26 12.05
CA THR A 73 -3.90 -12.00 11.91
C THR A 73 -2.92 -10.84 12.04
N LEU A 74 -3.04 -9.87 11.15
CA LEU A 74 -2.40 -8.56 11.28
C LEU A 74 -3.49 -7.55 11.68
N SER A 75 -3.36 -6.94 12.85
CA SER A 75 -4.30 -5.92 13.35
C SER A 75 -3.63 -4.56 13.24
N PHE A 76 -4.10 -3.71 12.34
CA PHE A 76 -3.61 -2.37 12.07
C PHE A 76 -4.35 -1.34 12.93
N SER A 77 -3.70 -0.20 13.16
CA SER A 77 -4.24 0.95 13.88
C SER A 77 -3.67 2.25 13.31
N GLY A 78 -4.47 3.32 13.34
CA GLY A 78 -4.11 4.63 12.80
C GLY A 78 -4.92 4.97 11.54
N PRO A 79 -4.33 5.63 10.53
CA PRO A 79 -5.02 5.94 9.28
C PRO A 79 -5.36 4.70 8.43
N VAL A 80 -4.72 3.57 8.67
CA VAL A 80 -5.20 2.24 8.26
C VAL A 80 -5.52 1.49 9.55
N ASP A 81 -6.79 1.18 9.77
CA ASP A 81 -7.31 0.58 11.01
C ASP A 81 -8.17 -0.63 10.68
N GLY A 82 -7.96 -1.75 11.37
CA GLY A 82 -8.69 -3.00 11.11
C GLY A 82 -7.79 -4.22 10.95
N ASP A 83 -8.39 -5.33 10.53
CA ASP A 83 -7.75 -6.64 10.60
C ASP A 83 -7.55 -7.25 9.23
N ALA A 84 -6.41 -7.93 9.05
CA ALA A 84 -6.17 -8.84 7.94
C ALA A 84 -5.93 -10.26 8.45
N ILE A 85 -6.82 -11.18 8.07
CA ILE A 85 -6.71 -12.60 8.42
C ILE A 85 -6.18 -13.36 7.21
N GLY A 86 -5.17 -14.22 7.41
CA GLY A 86 -4.53 -14.89 6.30
C GLY A 86 -3.49 -15.93 6.70
N THR A 87 -2.64 -16.27 5.74
CA THR A 87 -1.60 -17.29 5.86
C THR A 87 -0.24 -16.69 5.55
N THR A 88 0.74 -17.01 6.39
CA THR A 88 2.16 -16.70 6.17
C THR A 88 2.88 -17.94 5.67
N THR A 89 3.67 -17.79 4.62
CA THR A 89 4.69 -18.75 4.21
C THR A 89 6.06 -18.11 4.40
N ALA A 90 6.96 -18.79 5.11
CA ALA A 90 8.32 -18.33 5.38
C ALA A 90 9.34 -19.41 5.01
N VAL A 91 10.40 -19.03 4.30
CA VAL A 91 11.53 -19.92 4.00
C VAL A 91 12.67 -19.56 4.93
N ILE A 92 12.87 -20.40 5.93
CA ILE A 92 13.89 -20.28 6.97
C ILE A 92 15.18 -20.93 6.49
N PHE A 93 16.29 -20.21 6.64
CA PHE A 93 17.61 -20.66 6.21
C PHE A 93 18.29 -21.54 7.26
N ALA A 94 17.59 -22.61 7.64
CA ALA A 94 18.06 -23.67 8.54
C ALA A 94 17.29 -24.99 8.27
N PRO A 95 17.83 -26.17 8.65
CA PRO A 95 17.09 -27.43 8.63
C PRO A 95 15.82 -27.37 9.48
N CYS A 96 14.76 -28.11 9.12
CA CYS A 96 13.49 -28.04 9.85
C CYS A 96 13.60 -28.44 11.32
N GLU A 97 14.41 -29.44 11.66
CA GLU A 97 14.63 -29.82 13.07
C GLU A 97 15.18 -28.65 13.89
N SER A 98 16.16 -27.92 13.35
CA SER A 98 16.73 -26.74 14.01
C SER A 98 15.74 -25.57 14.06
N ALA A 99 15.01 -25.33 12.98
CA ALA A 99 14.03 -24.25 12.90
C ALA A 99 12.88 -24.43 13.89
N LEU A 100 12.37 -25.67 14.04
CA LEU A 100 11.27 -25.99 14.96
C LEU A 100 11.67 -25.93 16.44
N ALA A 101 12.94 -26.21 16.74
CA ALA A 101 13.46 -26.19 18.11
C ALA A 101 13.85 -24.79 18.60
N ALA A 102 13.92 -23.80 17.70
CA ALA A 102 14.39 -22.46 17.99
C ALA A 102 13.23 -21.45 18.10
N PRO A 103 13.36 -20.40 18.94
CA PRO A 103 12.41 -19.29 18.94
C PRO A 103 12.34 -18.58 17.57
N PRO A 104 11.20 -17.97 17.20
CA PRO A 104 11.10 -17.13 16.01
C PRO A 104 12.17 -16.04 15.94
N GLY A 105 12.72 -15.80 14.74
CA GLY A 105 13.78 -14.79 14.53
C GLY A 105 15.20 -15.27 14.85
N THR A 106 15.38 -16.52 15.28
CA THR A 106 16.73 -17.10 15.50
C THR A 106 17.53 -17.18 14.21
N PHE A 107 16.86 -17.51 13.11
CA PHE A 107 17.48 -17.65 11.79
C PHE A 107 16.96 -16.56 10.85
N PHE A 108 17.73 -16.32 9.78
CA PHE A 108 17.26 -15.49 8.67
C PHE A 108 16.16 -16.22 7.89
N ASP A 109 15.13 -15.48 7.49
CA ASP A 109 14.08 -15.97 6.60
C ASP A 109 13.57 -14.90 5.62
N VAL A 110 12.99 -15.38 4.53
CA VAL A 110 12.15 -14.59 3.61
C VAL A 110 10.72 -15.05 3.80
N PHE A 111 9.77 -14.13 3.87
CA PHE A 111 8.38 -14.50 4.12
C PHE A 111 7.40 -13.70 3.27
N ARG A 112 6.19 -14.25 3.16
CA ARG A 112 5.03 -13.59 2.59
C ARG A 112 3.78 -14.02 3.36
N PHE A 113 3.00 -13.04 3.77
CA PHE A 113 1.63 -13.18 4.24
C PHE A 113 0.67 -12.74 3.13
N GLU A 114 -0.40 -13.50 2.94
CA GLU A 114 -1.52 -13.19 2.06
C GLU A 114 -2.82 -13.37 2.84
N GLY A 115 -3.68 -12.35 2.85
CA GLY A 115 -4.91 -12.35 3.63
C GLY A 115 -5.96 -11.39 3.10
N ALA A 116 -7.11 -11.37 3.77
CA ALA A 116 -8.22 -10.47 3.48
C ALA A 116 -8.32 -9.41 4.58
N PHE A 117 -8.25 -8.13 4.18
CA PHE A 117 -8.39 -6.98 5.06
C PHE A 117 -9.85 -6.55 5.17
N THR A 118 -10.27 -6.15 6.37
CA THR A 118 -11.54 -5.49 6.65
C THR A 118 -11.32 -4.43 7.72
N GLY A 119 -11.73 -3.20 7.44
CA GLY A 119 -11.53 -2.08 8.35
C GLY A 119 -11.81 -0.74 7.70
N GLU A 120 -10.99 0.24 8.05
CA GLU A 120 -11.07 1.62 7.54
C GLU A 120 -9.71 2.06 6.98
N VAL A 121 -9.75 2.84 5.90
CA VAL A 121 -8.59 3.53 5.33
C VAL A 121 -8.92 5.01 5.22
N LEU A 122 -8.14 5.84 5.91
CA LEU A 122 -8.38 7.28 6.04
C LEU A 122 -9.78 7.60 6.62
N GLY A 123 -10.30 6.72 7.47
CA GLY A 123 -11.63 6.83 8.09
C GLY A 123 -12.81 6.37 7.22
N GLU A 124 -12.54 5.88 6.00
CA GLU A 124 -13.56 5.34 5.12
C GLU A 124 -13.56 3.80 5.17
N PRO A 125 -14.73 3.13 5.24
CA PRO A 125 -14.81 1.68 5.23
C PRO A 125 -14.13 1.08 4.01
N ALA A 126 -13.33 0.02 4.22
CA ALA A 126 -12.53 -0.61 3.19
C ALA A 126 -12.45 -2.12 3.39
N THR A 127 -12.45 -2.83 2.27
CA THR A 127 -12.12 -4.26 2.20
C THR A 127 -11.18 -4.50 1.03
N GLY A 128 -10.35 -5.54 1.11
CA GLY A 128 -9.43 -5.86 0.01
C GLY A 128 -8.48 -7.00 0.32
N ALA A 129 -7.71 -7.39 -0.70
CA ALA A 129 -6.61 -8.31 -0.51
C ALA A 129 -5.43 -7.56 0.13
N LEU A 130 -4.79 -8.18 1.12
CA LEU A 130 -3.59 -7.66 1.76
C LEU A 130 -2.42 -8.63 1.56
N SER A 131 -1.30 -8.10 1.08
CA SER A 131 -0.03 -8.80 1.03
C SER A 131 0.98 -8.11 1.94
N TYR A 132 1.71 -8.90 2.72
CA TYR A 132 2.78 -8.43 3.60
C TYR A 132 4.01 -9.32 3.40
N ALA A 133 5.06 -8.79 2.77
CA ALA A 133 6.21 -9.59 2.36
C ALA A 133 7.53 -8.88 2.67
N GLY A 134 8.54 -9.66 3.05
CA GLY A 134 9.82 -9.10 3.42
C GLY A 134 10.83 -10.13 3.90
N VAL A 135 11.74 -9.65 4.73
CA VAL A 135 12.82 -10.46 5.32
C VAL A 135 12.80 -10.33 6.83
N THR A 136 13.09 -11.43 7.50
CA THR A 136 13.39 -11.46 8.93
C THR A 136 14.89 -11.62 9.10
N ARG A 137 15.53 -10.68 9.79
CA ARG A 137 16.95 -10.74 10.14
C ARG A 137 17.13 -11.58 11.41
N VAL A 138 18.34 -12.11 11.61
CA VAL A 138 18.72 -12.74 12.87
C VAL A 138 18.50 -11.76 14.02
N GLY A 139 17.81 -12.21 15.07
CA GLY A 139 17.29 -11.36 16.14
C GLY A 139 15.81 -10.98 15.97
N GLY A 140 15.19 -11.35 14.85
CA GLY A 140 13.76 -11.24 14.60
C GLY A 140 13.25 -9.89 14.10
N GLY A 141 14.15 -8.94 13.81
CA GLY A 141 13.79 -7.68 13.18
C GLY A 141 13.35 -7.88 11.73
N ILE A 142 12.25 -7.25 11.34
CA ILE A 142 11.62 -7.39 10.03
C ILE A 142 11.68 -6.07 9.27
N GLU A 143 12.02 -6.18 7.99
CA GLU A 143 11.88 -5.13 6.99
C GLU A 143 10.99 -5.67 5.86
N ALA A 144 9.84 -5.01 5.63
CA ALA A 144 8.80 -5.54 4.77
C ALA A 144 7.97 -4.45 4.09
N THR A 145 7.21 -4.87 3.08
CA THR A 145 6.22 -4.04 2.39
C THR A 145 4.83 -4.62 2.63
N VAL A 146 3.87 -3.76 2.96
CA VAL A 146 2.44 -4.07 3.01
C VAL A 146 1.77 -3.43 1.80
N ILE A 147 0.96 -4.21 1.09
CA ILE A 147 0.13 -3.75 -0.02
C ILE A 147 -1.31 -4.12 0.30
N LEU A 148 -2.19 -3.11 0.35
CA LEU A 148 -3.64 -3.29 0.36
C LEU A 148 -4.16 -2.97 -1.04
N ASP A 149 -4.84 -3.92 -1.65
CA ASP A 149 -5.48 -3.79 -2.96
C ASP A 149 -6.98 -4.11 -2.82
N GLY A 150 -7.76 -3.07 -2.61
CA GLY A 150 -9.22 -3.08 -2.63
C GLY A 150 -9.78 -2.18 -3.73
N GLU A 151 -11.06 -2.37 -4.04
CA GLU A 151 -11.78 -1.45 -4.93
C GLU A 151 -11.99 -0.09 -4.24
N ASP A 152 -12.34 -0.12 -2.95
CA ASP A 152 -12.67 1.05 -2.14
C ASP A 152 -11.47 1.64 -1.39
N ALA A 153 -10.30 1.00 -1.42
CA ALA A 153 -9.09 1.56 -0.85
C ALA A 153 -7.82 0.89 -1.39
N ARG A 154 -6.72 1.65 -1.41
CA ARG A 154 -5.39 1.15 -1.76
C ARG A 154 -4.35 1.71 -0.81
N ALA A 155 -3.37 0.91 -0.43
CA ALA A 155 -2.23 1.37 0.35
C ALA A 155 -0.94 0.64 -0.03
N VAL A 156 0.18 1.35 0.04
CA VAL A 156 1.53 0.79 -0.08
C VAL A 156 2.36 1.35 1.07
N LEU A 157 2.76 0.47 1.98
CA LEU A 157 3.37 0.83 3.25
C LEU A 157 4.70 0.08 3.41
N ARG A 158 5.72 0.77 3.91
CA ARG A 158 6.91 0.16 4.49
C ARG A 158 6.60 -0.19 5.94
N ALA A 159 6.97 -1.40 6.34
CA ALA A 159 6.82 -1.88 7.71
C ALA A 159 8.19 -2.16 8.34
N ASP A 160 8.38 -1.67 9.55
CA ASP A 160 9.53 -1.95 10.41
C ASP A 160 8.98 -2.62 11.68
N ALA A 161 9.33 -3.89 11.89
CA ALA A 161 8.62 -4.75 12.84
C ALA A 161 9.50 -5.79 13.54
N GLN A 162 8.92 -6.51 14.49
CA GLN A 162 9.50 -7.66 15.16
C GLN A 162 8.62 -8.90 14.93
N VAL A 163 9.25 -10.04 14.61
CA VAL A 163 8.57 -11.31 14.33
C VAL A 163 7.64 -11.74 15.46
N ALA A 164 6.42 -12.15 15.11
CA ALA A 164 5.34 -12.55 16.02
C ALA A 164 4.93 -11.49 17.08
N VAL A 165 5.28 -10.22 16.83
CA VAL A 165 4.90 -9.09 17.69
C VAL A 165 4.14 -8.03 16.89
N GLY A 166 4.70 -7.59 15.76
CA GLY A 166 4.18 -6.45 15.00
C GLY A 166 5.17 -5.28 15.00
N GLY A 167 4.71 -4.08 14.65
CA GLY A 167 5.58 -2.94 14.46
C GLY A 167 4.86 -1.68 14.02
N THR A 168 5.58 -0.82 13.32
CA THR A 168 5.04 0.41 12.73
C THR A 168 5.05 0.34 11.22
N TYR A 169 4.24 1.18 10.60
CA TYR A 169 4.26 1.38 9.16
C TYR A 169 4.30 2.85 8.79
N SER A 170 4.82 3.13 7.60
CA SER A 170 4.76 4.43 6.95
C SER A 170 4.59 4.26 5.45
N GLY A 171 3.89 5.16 4.77
CA GLY A 171 3.71 5.07 3.32
C GLY A 171 2.60 5.94 2.79
N VAL A 172 1.92 5.44 1.76
CA VAL A 172 0.81 6.15 1.12
C VAL A 172 -0.46 5.30 1.10
N ALA A 173 -1.59 5.95 1.33
CA ALA A 173 -2.92 5.35 1.25
C ALA A 173 -3.87 6.24 0.45
N LYS A 174 -4.88 5.63 -0.14
CA LYS A 174 -5.97 6.29 -0.84
C LYS A 174 -7.28 5.58 -0.51
N ALA A 175 -8.27 6.35 -0.07
CA ALA A 175 -9.66 5.92 0.03
C ALA A 175 -10.39 6.09 -1.31
N GLY A 176 -11.42 5.28 -1.52
CA GLY A 176 -12.28 5.19 -2.71
C GLY A 176 -13.19 6.40 -2.90
#